data_AF-A0A2R6HEE4-F1
#
_entry.id   AF-A0A2R6HEE4-F1
#
_cell.length_a   1.000
_cell.length_b   1.000
_cell.length_c   1.000
_cell.angle_alpha   90.00
_cell.angle_beta   90.00
_cell.angle_gamma   90.00
#
_symmetry.space_group_name_H-M   'P 1'
#
loop_
_entity.id
_entity.type
_entity.pdbx_description
1 polymer ?
#
loop_
_entity_poly.entity_id
_entity_poly.type
_entity_poly.pdbx_seq_one_letter_code
_entity_poly.pdbx_strand_id
1 'polypeptide(L)' 'MERLPPYARAALDALRRTDATSGGITAERARAVLREADVGGTDADAGHAIEVLQRHGHVYEVDGRIHITEPEAIDDR' A
#
# COMPACT_ATOMS: atom_id res chain seq x y z
N MET A 1 14.71 -9.77 -5.80
CA MET A 1 13.48 -8.98 -5.56
C MET A 1 12.33 -9.72 -6.22
N GLU A 2 11.42 -10.24 -5.41
CA GLU A 2 10.26 -10.99 -5.92
C GLU A 2 9.24 -10.02 -6.53
N ARG A 3 8.75 -10.32 -7.73
CA ARG A 3 7.87 -9.43 -8.49
C ARG A 3 6.50 -9.37 -7.80
N LEU A 4 6.04 -8.16 -7.48
CA LEU A 4 4.70 -7.95 -6.94
C LEU A 4 3.63 -8.55 -7.89
N PRO A 5 2.63 -9.27 -7.35
CA PRO A 5 1.46 -9.65 -8.11
C PRO A 5 0.75 -8.43 -8.73
N PRO A 6 0.08 -8.57 -9.90
CA PRO A 6 -0.58 -7.46 -10.56
C PRO A 6 -1.61 -6.72 -9.68
N TYR A 7 -2.38 -7.45 -8.88
CA TYR A 7 -3.33 -6.84 -7.94
C TYR A 7 -2.60 -6.04 -6.86
N ALA A 8 -1.52 -6.57 -6.28
CA ALA A 8 -0.74 -5.87 -5.26
C ALA A 8 -0.06 -4.62 -5.84
N ARG A 9 0.39 -4.67 -7.10
CA ARG A 9 0.92 -3.50 -7.80
C ARG A 9 -0.14 -2.42 -7.99
N ALA A 10 -1.35 -2.79 -8.41
CA ALA A 10 -2.46 -1.85 -8.52
C ALA A 10 -2.84 -1.24 -7.16
N ALA A 11 -2.83 -2.05 -6.09
CA ALA A 11 -3.02 -1.56 -4.73
C ALA A 11 -1.97 -0.51 -4.34
N LEU A 12 -0.69 -0.79 -4.60
CA LEU A 12 0.39 0.15 -4.30
C LEU A 12 0.22 1.48 -5.05
N ASP A 13 -0.12 1.43 -6.33
CA ASP A 13 -0.34 2.65 -7.13
C ASP A 13 -1.56 3.44 -6.64
N ALA A 14 -2.63 2.77 -6.21
CA ALA A 14 -3.81 3.42 -5.63
C ALA A 14 -3.49 4.09 -4.27
N LEU A 15 -2.74 3.40 -3.42
CA LEU A 15 -2.27 3.95 -2.16
C LEU A 15 -1.36 5.16 -2.39
N ARG A 16 -0.41 5.09 -3.33
CA ARG A 16 0.49 6.21 -3.67
C ARG A 16 -0.23 7.46 -4.15
N ARG A 17 -1.33 7.30 -4.90
CA ARG A 17 -2.16 8.43 -5.32
C ARG A 17 -2.90 9.09 -4.15
N THR A 18 -3.14 8.33 -3.08
CA THR A 18 -3.86 8.80 -1.89
C THR A 18 -2.91 9.33 -0.82
N ASP A 19 -1.75 8.70 -0.64
CA ASP A 19 -0.72 9.03 0.34
C ASP A 19 0.14 10.21 -0.14
N ALA A 20 -0.51 11.32 -0.48
CA ALA A 20 0.15 12.58 -0.88
C ALA A 20 0.74 13.34 0.31
N THR A 21 0.64 12.81 1.53
CA THR A 21 1.04 13.47 2.77
C THR A 21 1.79 12.48 3.65
N SER A 22 3.00 12.85 4.09
CA SER A 22 3.98 12.04 4.84
C SER A 22 3.49 11.43 6.19
N GLY A 23 2.21 11.60 6.54
CA GLY A 23 1.63 11.17 7.81
C GLY A 23 1.00 9.77 7.79
N GLY A 24 1.07 9.07 6.66
CA GLY A 24 0.45 7.76 6.46
C GLY A 24 -1.07 7.82 6.40
N ILE A 25 -1.66 6.72 5.94
CA ILE A 25 -3.09 6.55 5.71
C ILE A 25 -3.63 5.53 6.71
N THR A 26 -4.77 5.81 7.36
CA THR A 26 -5.37 4.84 8.29
C THR A 26 -5.70 3.53 7.59
N ALA A 27 -5.59 2.40 8.29
CA ALA A 27 -5.91 1.09 7.72
C ALA A 27 -7.33 1.03 7.12
N GLU A 28 -8.30 1.69 7.76
CA GLU A 28 -9.67 1.80 7.25
C GLU A 28 -9.74 2.56 5.92
N ARG A 29 -9.05 3.71 5.82
CA ARG A 29 -9.02 4.49 4.58
C ARG A 29 -8.25 3.76 3.49
N ALA A 30 -7.17 3.05 3.84
CA ALA A 30 -6.42 2.23 2.90
C ALA A 30 -7.32 1.16 2.28
N ARG A 31 -8.08 0.42 3.10
CA ARG A 31 -9.05 -0.56 2.59
C ARG A 31 -10.11 0.07 1.70
N ALA A 32 -10.65 1.23 2.08
CA ALA A 32 -11.61 1.95 1.25
C ALA A 32 -11.04 2.34 -0.13
N VAL A 33 -9.81 2.85 -0.17
CA VAL A 33 -9.11 3.19 -1.42
C VAL A 33 -8.91 1.96 -2.30
N LEU A 34 -8.51 0.84 -1.72
CA LEU A 34 -8.28 -0.40 -2.47
C LEU A 34 -9.56 -0.95 -3.08
N ARG A 35 -10.70 -0.86 -2.37
CA ARG A 35 -12.02 -1.18 -2.91
C ARG A 35 -12.43 -0.25 -4.05
N GLU A 36 -12.20 1.06 -3.90
CA GLU A 36 -12.49 2.07 -4.93
C GLU A 36 -11.63 1.87 -6.19
N ALA A 37 -10.41 1.36 -6.02
CA ALA A 37 -9.48 1.06 -7.10
C ALA A 37 -9.72 -0.30 -7.79
N ASP A 38 -10.80 -0.99 -7.44
CA ASP A 38 -11.15 -2.34 -7.93
C ASP A 38 -10.03 -3.37 -7.71
N VAL A 39 -9.22 -3.17 -6.66
CA VAL A 39 -8.14 -4.10 -6.29
C VAL A 39 -8.71 -5.16 -5.37
N GLY A 40 -9.57 -5.99 -5.94
CA GLY A 40 -10.36 -6.99 -5.23
C GLY A 40 -11.50 -6.32 -4.47
N GLY A 41 -12.72 -6.48 -5.00
CA GLY A 41 -13.91 -5.76 -4.57
C GLY A 41 -14.40 -6.05 -3.14
N THR A 42 -13.64 -6.75 -2.30
CA THR A 42 -14.00 -7.07 -0.91
C THR A 42 -12.98 -6.53 0.10
N ASP A 43 -13.41 -6.37 1.36
CA ASP A 43 -12.53 -5.96 2.46
C ASP A 43 -11.42 -7.00 2.73
N ALA A 44 -11.71 -8.28 2.47
CA ALA A 44 -10.75 -9.36 2.58
C ALA A 44 -9.65 -9.26 1.52
N ASP A 45 -10.01 -8.92 0.28
CA ASP A 45 -9.03 -8.74 -0.80
C ASP A 45 -8.14 -7.52 -0.54
N ALA A 46 -8.73 -6.42 -0.06
CA ALA A 46 -8.01 -5.23 0.33
C ALA A 46 -7.03 -5.51 1.49
N GLY A 47 -7.46 -6.26 2.50
CA GLY A 47 -6.60 -6.73 3.59
C GLY A 47 -5.44 -7.59 3.08
N HIS A 48 -5.74 -8.55 2.19
CA HIS A 48 -4.71 -9.42 1.61
C HIS A 48 -3.70 -8.65 0.76
N ALA A 49 -4.14 -7.67 -0.03
CA ALA A 49 -3.24 -6.82 -0.81
C ALA A 49 -2.28 -6.01 0.08
N ILE A 50 -2.77 -5.50 1.22
CA ILE A 50 -1.93 -4.80 2.21
C ILE A 50 -0.90 -5.77 2.81
N GLU A 51 -1.30 -6.97 3.22
CA GLU A 51 -0.37 -7.98 3.75
C GLU A 51 0.74 -8.34 2.76
N VAL A 52 0.38 -8.50 1.48
CA VAL A 52 1.36 -8.77 0.41
C VAL A 52 2.32 -7.59 0.25
N LEU A 53 1.82 -6.36 0.26
CA LEU A 53 2.68 -5.17 0.18
C LEU A 53 3.61 -5.05 1.39
N GLN A 54 3.15 -5.40 2.59
CA GLN A 54 3.98 -5.41 3.80
C GLN A 54 5.08 -6.48 3.71
N ARG A 55 4.74 -7.70 3.29
CA ARG A 55 5.72 -8.79 3.12
C ARG A 55 6.81 -8.46 2.11
N HIS A 56 6.47 -7.68 1.08
CA HIS A 56 7.42 -7.22 0.07
C HIS A 56 8.13 -5.91 0.44
N GLY A 57 7.87 -5.34 1.62
CA GLY A 57 8.54 -4.12 2.10
C GLY A 57 8.13 -2.84 1.37
N HIS A 58 6.95 -2.81 0.74
CA HIS A 58 6.44 -1.63 0.05
C HIS A 58 5.59 -0.73 0.94
N VAL A 59 5.03 -1.29 2.01
CA VAL A 59 4.30 -0.54 3.03
C VAL A 59 4.62 -1.11 4.41
N TYR A 60 4.42 -0.32 5.45
CA TYR A 60 4.50 -0.76 6.84
C TYR A 60 3.37 -0.14 7.65
N GLU A 61 2.95 -0.81 8.73
CA GLU A 61 1.91 -0.31 9.64
C GLU A 61 2.54 0.19 10.94
N VAL A 62 2.24 1.43 11.33
CA VAL A 62 2.60 2.03 12.62
C VAL A 62 1.37 2.75 13.16
N ASP A 63 1.01 2.53 14.42
CA ASP A 63 -0.13 3.16 15.09
C ASP A 63 -1.46 3.07 14.32
N GLY A 64 -1.73 1.94 13.66
CA GLY A 64 -2.93 1.71 12.85
C GLY A 64 -2.96 2.48 11.51
N ARG A 65 -1.81 3.01 11.09
CA ARG A 65 -1.62 3.73 9.84
C ARG A 65 -0.65 2.98 8.94
N ILE A 66 -1.04 2.84 7.69
CA ILE A 66 -0.22 2.30 6.62
C ILE A 66 0.61 3.44 6.04
N HIS A 67 1.92 3.26 6.05
CA HIS A 67 2.88 4.15 5.43
C HIS A 67 3.48 3.46 4.20
N ILE A 68 3.61 4.20 3.11
CA ILE A 68 4.30 3.69 1.93
C ILE A 68 5.79 3.84 2.16
N THR A 69 6.51 2.73 2.03
CA THR A 69 7.97 2.77 1.95
C THR A 69 8.30 3.40 0.61
N GLU A 70 8.72 4.66 0.60
CA GLU A 70 9.41 5.20 -0.56
C GLU A 70 10.59 4.26 -0.84
N PRO A 71 10.79 3.77 -2.08
CA PRO A 71 12.09 3.20 -2.40
C PRO A 71 13.06 4.31 -2.03
N GLU A 72 13.98 4.04 -1.11
CA GLU A 72 15.05 4.99 -0.78
C GLU A 72 15.42 5.67 -2.10
N ALA A 73 15.18 6.98 -2.19
CA ALA A 73 16.04 7.79 -3.01
C ALA A 73 17.40 7.49 -2.39
N ILE A 74 18.09 6.49 -2.92
CA ILE A 74 19.50 6.26 -2.64
C ILE A 74 20.10 7.58 -3.09
N ASP A 75 20.28 8.47 -2.11
CA ASP A 75 20.90 9.75 -2.25
C ASP A 75 22.35 9.40 -2.62
N ASP A 76 22.60 9.33 -3.93
CA ASP A 76 23.93 9.19 -4.54
C ASP A 76 24.73 10.42 -4.10
N ARG A 77 25.32 10.34 -2.90
CA ARG A 77 26.09 11.40 -2.28
C ARG A 77 27.59 11.12 -2.34
#